data_AF-A0A497CEQ6-F1
#
_entry.id   AF-A0A497CEQ6-F1
#
_cell.length_a   1.000
_cell.length_b   1.000
_cell.length_c   1.000
_cell.angle_alpha   90.00
_cell.angle_beta   90.00
_cell.angle_gamma   90.00
#
_symmetry.space_group_name_H-M   'P 1'
#
loop_
_entity.id
_entity.type
_entity.pdbx_description
1 polymer ?
#
loop_
_entity_poly.entity_id
_entity_poly.type
_entity_poly.pdbx_seq_one_letter_code
_entity_poly.pdbx_strand_id
1 'polypeptide(L)'
;MENANQKRVNNTNTVSELDAWRARTLNFLLLVTSGAGGLAIIPAVIIGIQSSGHWAITLTIVLLYLLIVIMTIFRRISFQVKTLSILLAGYLVAMITMAQNGLAGVGPLYLLGLPILSIVLLDIRTGIITSSFSVLVFLIFGVMAHFGWSESWLVTLENPRQLVDWIGNGTVFAMLLATLTSLLGFFSQFQKQSLQTSQEKANELDKAYALLEKRIKEEERRANQFKAIAQVARKTTELLTPEEMLQQAVTSIKNQFNFNAVAVFWASEEKPTILGPEIKLEAIAGSSPGTKSYSELVNIAQEVIQEKLDTSVSSISLNGVPFKQLGIPLRSRGKVLGTFVIQTQETSFYEENIEILQILADQITTAHDNARLFAASEASLRRVNALYQQYAPEAWQEYLQSIPDSITYVEGEIAQSSDTWQKAQERAQKSEEMVSITQETASGEKVHSLAVPVNLRGLPLGIIGFHRPIGEGPWQQDEMSTVQAITDRLVLTIENIRLLEDTQRRAAKERLTSEITARMRETLDMDTVLQTAIREIGGTLDISRIKLRMSSDTHEPTPER
;
A
#
# COMPACT_ATOMS: atom_id res chain seq x y z
N MET A 1 -29.88 13.53 -19.32
CA MET A 1 -29.82 14.56 -20.39
C MET A 1 -28.42 14.70 -21.02
N GLU A 2 -27.35 14.39 -20.28
CA GLU A 2 -25.94 14.49 -20.74
C GLU A 2 -25.58 13.57 -21.92
N ASN A 3 -26.03 12.31 -21.92
CA ASN A 3 -25.84 11.37 -23.03
C ASN A 3 -26.48 11.84 -24.36
N ALA A 4 -27.58 12.62 -24.32
CA ALA A 4 -28.23 13.13 -25.53
C ALA A 4 -27.46 14.32 -26.14
N ASN A 5 -26.79 15.11 -25.30
CA ASN A 5 -25.96 16.23 -25.74
C ASN A 5 -24.63 15.74 -26.32
N GLN A 6 -23.97 14.75 -25.70
CA GLN A 6 -22.75 14.13 -26.21
C GLN A 6 -22.97 13.47 -27.59
N LYS A 7 -24.10 12.77 -27.75
CA LYS A 7 -24.47 12.15 -29.03
C LYS A 7 -24.72 13.19 -30.13
N ARG A 8 -25.26 14.38 -29.79
CA ARG A 8 -25.41 15.50 -30.74
C ARG A 8 -24.07 16.12 -31.12
N VAL A 9 -23.16 16.34 -30.17
CA VAL A 9 -21.84 16.95 -30.41
C VAL A 9 -20.94 16.05 -31.27
N ASN A 10 -20.96 14.73 -31.04
CA ASN A 10 -20.19 13.79 -31.88
C ASN A 10 -20.77 13.67 -33.30
N ASN A 11 -22.08 13.78 -33.46
CA ASN A 11 -22.71 13.82 -34.79
C ASN A 11 -22.39 15.11 -35.55
N THR A 12 -22.26 16.26 -34.87
CA THR A 12 -21.86 17.51 -35.51
C THR A 12 -20.39 17.52 -35.94
N ASN A 13 -19.50 16.89 -35.16
CA ASN A 13 -18.07 16.81 -35.50
C ASN A 13 -17.81 15.87 -36.69
N THR A 14 -18.49 14.73 -36.76
CA THR A 14 -18.39 13.81 -37.91
C THR A 14 -18.93 14.40 -39.20
N VAL A 15 -20.05 15.13 -39.13
CA VAL A 15 -20.59 15.85 -40.28
C VAL A 15 -19.62 16.95 -40.72
N SER A 16 -19.02 17.68 -39.78
CA SER A 16 -18.02 18.72 -40.06
C SER A 16 -16.75 18.18 -40.73
N GLU A 17 -16.19 17.06 -40.25
CA GLU A 17 -14.98 16.45 -40.84
C GLU A 17 -15.24 15.91 -42.26
N LEU A 18 -16.40 15.28 -42.46
CA LEU A 18 -16.80 14.76 -43.76
C LEU A 18 -17.02 15.90 -44.77
N ASP A 19 -17.67 16.99 -44.36
CA ASP A 19 -17.90 18.17 -45.20
C ASP A 19 -16.58 18.88 -45.54
N ALA A 20 -15.65 18.96 -44.58
CA ALA A 20 -14.31 19.50 -44.81
C ALA A 20 -13.48 18.63 -45.76
N TRP A 21 -13.61 17.31 -45.69
CA TRP A 21 -12.98 16.40 -46.65
C TRP A 21 -13.58 16.57 -48.05
N ARG A 22 -14.92 16.59 -48.17
CA ARG A 22 -15.63 16.81 -49.45
C ARG A 22 -15.24 18.13 -50.12
N ALA A 23 -15.16 19.21 -49.36
CA ALA A 23 -14.74 20.51 -49.88
C ALA A 23 -13.30 20.51 -50.39
N ARG A 24 -12.38 19.80 -49.71
CA ARG A 24 -11.00 19.61 -50.17
C ARG A 24 -10.95 18.78 -51.45
N THR A 25 -11.66 17.66 -51.48
CA THR A 25 -11.76 16.79 -52.66
C THR A 25 -12.32 17.54 -53.86
N LEU A 26 -13.38 18.33 -53.70
CA LEU A 26 -13.94 19.14 -54.79
C LEU A 26 -12.96 20.18 -55.32
N ASN A 27 -12.27 20.91 -54.44
CA ASN A 27 -11.30 21.91 -54.87
C ASN A 27 -10.10 21.27 -55.59
N PHE A 28 -9.66 20.09 -55.13
CA PHE A 28 -8.62 19.32 -55.82
C PHE A 28 -9.09 18.85 -57.20
N LEU A 29 -10.31 18.32 -57.31
CA LEU A 29 -10.89 17.90 -58.58
C LEU A 29 -11.06 19.06 -59.55
N LEU A 30 -11.50 20.23 -59.08
CA LEU A 30 -11.59 21.46 -59.88
C LEU A 30 -10.21 21.91 -60.39
N LEU A 31 -9.18 21.83 -59.55
CA LEU A 31 -7.80 22.15 -59.94
C LEU A 31 -7.28 21.20 -61.02
N VAL A 32 -7.48 19.89 -60.84
CA VAL A 32 -7.06 18.88 -61.83
C VAL A 32 -7.85 19.03 -63.13
N THR A 33 -9.17 19.25 -63.04
CA THR A 33 -10.05 19.40 -64.21
C THR A 33 -9.77 20.69 -64.98
N SER A 34 -9.43 21.78 -64.28
CA SER A 34 -8.98 23.01 -64.96
C SER A 34 -7.63 22.81 -65.65
N GLY A 35 -6.63 22.23 -64.98
CA GLY A 35 -5.33 21.94 -65.61
C GLY A 35 -5.43 21.02 -66.84
N ALA A 36 -6.06 19.85 -66.68
CA ALA A 36 -6.23 18.87 -67.75
C ALA A 36 -7.19 19.35 -68.85
N GLY A 37 -8.29 20.02 -68.46
CA GLY A 37 -9.28 20.56 -69.39
C GLY A 37 -8.69 21.62 -70.33
N GLY A 38 -7.70 22.39 -69.87
CA GLY A 38 -7.00 23.37 -70.71
C GLY A 38 -6.23 22.74 -71.87
N LEU A 39 -5.71 21.53 -71.70
CA LEU A 39 -5.11 20.76 -72.80
C LEU A 39 -6.19 20.14 -73.69
N ALA A 40 -7.26 19.63 -73.08
CA ALA A 40 -8.36 18.98 -73.80
C ALA A 40 -9.18 19.94 -74.68
N ILE A 41 -9.14 21.25 -74.41
CA ILE A 41 -9.91 22.24 -75.20
C ILE A 41 -9.21 22.67 -76.49
N ILE A 42 -7.89 22.46 -76.60
CA ILE A 42 -7.10 22.90 -77.77
C ILE A 42 -7.62 22.27 -79.07
N PRO A 43 -7.85 20.94 -79.17
CA PRO A 43 -8.42 20.33 -80.37
C PRO A 43 -9.81 20.87 -80.71
N ALA A 44 -10.66 21.12 -79.70
CA ALA A 44 -12.01 21.63 -79.90
C ALA A 44 -12.01 23.05 -80.49
N VAL A 45 -11.03 23.89 -80.11
CA VAL A 45 -10.83 25.23 -80.68
C VAL A 45 -10.32 25.15 -82.11
N ILE A 46 -9.34 24.28 -82.39
CA ILE A 46 -8.79 24.08 -83.74
C ILE A 46 -9.90 23.63 -84.71
N ILE A 47 -10.70 22.63 -84.31
CA ILE A 47 -11.83 22.13 -85.11
C ILE A 47 -12.86 23.25 -85.35
N GLY A 48 -13.16 24.05 -84.33
CA GLY A 48 -14.10 25.17 -84.42
C GLY A 48 -13.66 26.30 -85.37
N ILE A 49 -12.35 26.54 -85.48
CA ILE A 49 -11.79 27.54 -86.41
C ILE A 49 -11.80 27.01 -87.85
N GLN A 50 -11.50 25.72 -88.05
CA GLN A 50 -11.38 25.12 -89.38
C GLN A 50 -12.73 24.79 -90.04
N SER A 51 -13.79 24.57 -89.26
CA SER A 51 -15.10 24.15 -89.76
C SER A 51 -16.10 25.32 -89.84
N SER A 52 -16.49 25.72 -91.05
CA SER A 52 -17.48 26.78 -91.29
C SER A 52 -18.88 26.34 -90.83
N GLY A 53 -19.24 26.62 -89.57
CA GLY A 53 -20.58 26.34 -89.02
C GLY A 53 -20.65 25.96 -87.54
N HIS A 54 -19.53 25.56 -86.92
CA HIS A 54 -19.52 25.00 -85.56
C HIS A 54 -19.03 25.95 -84.46
N TRP A 55 -18.79 27.22 -84.78
CA TRP A 55 -18.21 28.20 -83.84
C TRP A 55 -19.05 28.39 -82.57
N ALA A 56 -20.38 28.28 -82.66
CA ALA A 56 -21.29 28.42 -81.53
C ALA A 56 -21.10 27.29 -80.48
N ILE A 57 -20.82 26.06 -80.93
CA ILE A 57 -20.59 24.91 -80.04
C ILE A 57 -19.22 25.02 -79.38
N THR A 58 -18.18 25.37 -80.15
CA THR A 58 -16.85 25.62 -79.61
C THR A 58 -16.86 26.75 -78.58
N LEU A 59 -17.57 27.85 -78.86
CA LEU A 59 -17.77 28.95 -77.91
C LEU A 59 -18.43 28.46 -76.61
N THR A 60 -19.44 27.59 -76.72
CA THR A 60 -20.13 27.01 -75.56
C THR A 60 -19.19 26.15 -74.71
N ILE A 61 -18.37 25.28 -75.31
CA ILE A 61 -17.38 24.46 -74.58
C ILE A 61 -16.34 25.35 -73.88
N VAL A 62 -15.88 26.42 -74.54
CA VAL A 62 -14.95 27.41 -73.96
C VAL A 62 -15.58 28.14 -72.76
N LEU A 63 -16.84 28.55 -72.87
CA LEU A 63 -17.56 29.20 -71.76
C LEU A 63 -17.75 28.24 -70.57
N LEU A 64 -18.09 26.97 -70.81
CA LEU A 64 -18.23 25.95 -69.76
C LEU A 64 -16.88 25.68 -69.07
N TYR A 65 -15.79 25.63 -69.83
CA TYR A 65 -14.45 25.47 -69.26
C TYR A 65 -14.01 26.71 -68.45
N LEU A 66 -14.24 27.92 -68.95
CA LEU A 66 -14.00 29.15 -68.21
C LEU A 66 -14.79 29.18 -66.89
N LEU A 67 -16.02 28.68 -66.89
CA LEU A 67 -16.81 28.53 -65.66
C LEU A 67 -16.15 27.59 -64.64
N ILE A 68 -15.55 26.47 -65.08
CA ILE A 68 -14.76 25.58 -64.20
C ILE A 68 -13.51 26.30 -63.65
N VAL A 69 -12.79 27.06 -64.50
CA VAL A 69 -11.61 27.83 -64.08
C VAL A 69 -11.99 28.91 -63.06
N ILE A 70 -13.08 29.65 -63.31
CA ILE A 70 -13.62 30.64 -62.37
C ILE A 70 -13.96 29.96 -61.04
N MET A 71 -14.62 28.80 -61.05
CA MET A 71 -14.93 28.07 -59.81
C MET A 71 -13.70 27.55 -59.05
N THR A 72 -12.60 27.32 -59.77
CA THR A 72 -11.32 26.93 -59.20
C THR A 72 -10.64 28.11 -58.49
N ILE A 73 -10.65 29.30 -59.11
CA ILE A 73 -10.00 30.51 -58.59
C ILE A 73 -10.81 31.13 -57.44
N PHE A 74 -12.13 31.22 -57.60
CA PHE A 74 -13.00 31.86 -56.61
C PHE A 74 -13.32 30.93 -55.44
N ARG A 75 -12.53 31.06 -54.37
CA ARG A 75 -12.69 30.28 -53.12
C ARG A 75 -13.95 30.60 -52.31
N ARG A 76 -14.64 31.73 -52.60
CA ARG A 76 -15.84 32.17 -51.84
C ARG A 76 -17.16 31.52 -52.28
N ILE A 77 -17.19 30.77 -53.39
CA ILE A 77 -18.41 30.10 -53.85
C ILE A 77 -18.71 28.91 -52.94
N SER A 78 -19.98 28.77 -52.53
CA SER A 78 -20.41 27.68 -51.65
C SER A 78 -20.22 26.31 -52.29
N PHE A 79 -19.97 25.29 -51.45
CA PHE A 79 -19.74 23.91 -51.89
C PHE A 79 -20.87 23.38 -52.78
N GLN A 80 -22.13 23.61 -52.40
CA GLN A 80 -23.30 23.15 -53.14
C GLN A 80 -23.37 23.75 -54.55
N VAL A 81 -23.07 25.05 -54.69
CA VAL A 81 -23.10 25.73 -55.99
C VAL A 81 -21.98 25.19 -56.88
N LYS A 82 -20.76 25.04 -56.36
CA LYS A 82 -19.64 24.45 -57.12
C LYS A 82 -19.96 23.04 -57.62
N THR A 83 -20.52 22.20 -56.75
CA THR A 83 -20.88 20.81 -57.10
C THR A 83 -22.03 20.74 -58.11
N LEU A 84 -23.06 21.57 -57.97
CA LEU A 84 -24.15 21.59 -58.95
C LEU A 84 -23.65 22.10 -60.31
N SER A 85 -22.82 23.14 -60.30
CA SER A 85 -22.27 23.71 -61.52
C SER A 85 -21.31 22.78 -62.26
N ILE A 86 -20.45 22.03 -61.55
CA ILE A 86 -19.56 21.07 -62.20
C ILE A 86 -20.34 19.90 -62.81
N LEU A 87 -21.39 19.42 -62.12
CA LEU A 87 -22.27 18.39 -62.64
C LEU A 87 -23.04 18.89 -63.88
N LEU A 88 -23.63 20.08 -63.81
CA LEU A 88 -24.36 20.68 -64.93
C LEU A 88 -23.44 20.92 -66.14
N ALA A 89 -22.26 21.50 -65.92
CA ALA A 89 -21.28 21.71 -66.98
C ALA A 89 -20.83 20.37 -67.60
N GLY A 90 -20.59 19.35 -66.77
CA GLY A 90 -20.26 18.01 -67.22
C GLY A 90 -21.35 17.37 -68.08
N TYR A 91 -22.62 17.48 -67.69
CA TYR A 91 -23.75 16.96 -68.49
C TYR A 91 -23.90 17.72 -69.81
N LEU A 92 -23.71 19.04 -69.81
CA LEU A 92 -23.72 19.83 -71.05
C LEU A 92 -22.60 19.40 -72.00
N VAL A 93 -21.38 19.19 -71.48
CA VAL A 93 -20.26 18.66 -72.27
C VAL A 93 -20.57 17.25 -72.78
N ALA A 94 -21.15 16.37 -71.95
CA ALA A 94 -21.55 15.03 -72.35
C ALA A 94 -22.58 15.05 -73.49
N MET A 95 -23.60 15.90 -73.39
CA MET A 95 -24.63 16.04 -74.42
C MET A 95 -24.08 16.65 -75.72
N ILE A 96 -23.22 17.67 -75.63
CA ILE A 96 -22.57 18.27 -76.81
C ILE A 96 -21.69 17.23 -77.51
N THR A 97 -20.88 16.49 -76.76
CA THR A 97 -19.99 15.47 -77.35
C THR A 97 -20.76 14.27 -77.90
N MET A 98 -21.90 13.90 -77.29
CA MET A 98 -22.84 12.91 -77.85
C MET A 98 -23.50 13.41 -79.15
N ALA A 99 -23.87 14.70 -79.22
CA ALA A 99 -24.47 15.28 -80.42
C ALA A 99 -23.47 15.32 -81.59
N GLN A 100 -22.21 15.64 -81.32
CA GLN A 100 -21.18 15.81 -82.36
C GLN A 100 -20.58 14.49 -82.84
N ASN A 101 -20.36 13.53 -81.93
CA ASN A 101 -19.58 12.32 -82.21
C ASN A 101 -20.39 11.03 -82.05
N GLY A 102 -21.64 11.12 -81.59
CA GLY A 102 -22.48 9.96 -81.38
C GLY A 102 -21.87 8.93 -80.44
N LEU A 103 -22.20 7.66 -80.68
CA LEU A 103 -21.83 6.55 -79.79
C LEU A 103 -20.32 6.24 -79.79
N ALA A 104 -19.61 6.56 -80.89
CA ALA A 104 -18.17 6.41 -81.02
C ALA A 104 -17.37 7.49 -80.26
N GLY A 105 -18.05 8.56 -79.82
CA GLY A 105 -17.44 9.64 -79.08
C GLY A 105 -17.18 9.34 -77.60
N VAL A 106 -16.57 10.31 -76.92
CA VAL A 106 -16.29 10.26 -75.48
C VAL A 106 -17.50 10.61 -74.60
N GLY A 107 -18.65 10.94 -75.20
CA GLY A 107 -19.87 11.33 -74.49
C GLY A 107 -20.35 10.33 -73.42
N PRO A 108 -20.40 9.01 -73.71
CA PRO A 108 -20.78 8.00 -72.71
C PRO A 108 -19.79 7.94 -71.54
N LEU A 109 -18.50 8.23 -71.75
CA LEU A 109 -17.52 8.26 -70.65
C LEU A 109 -17.81 9.40 -69.67
N TYR A 110 -18.23 10.57 -70.15
CA TYR A 110 -18.68 11.65 -69.28
C TYR A 110 -19.93 11.26 -68.50
N LEU A 111 -20.90 10.60 -69.14
CA LEU A 111 -22.12 10.10 -68.47
C LEU A 111 -21.82 9.00 -67.42
N LEU A 112 -20.73 8.24 -67.54
CA LEU A 112 -20.27 7.33 -66.48
C LEU A 112 -19.58 8.08 -65.32
N GLY A 113 -18.80 9.11 -65.62
CA GLY A 113 -18.01 9.84 -64.61
C GLY A 113 -18.84 10.72 -63.68
N LEU A 114 -19.94 11.29 -64.16
CA LEU A 114 -20.73 12.26 -63.39
C LEU A 114 -21.46 11.64 -62.18
N PRO A 115 -22.06 10.44 -62.27
CA PRO A 115 -22.66 9.80 -61.11
C PRO A 115 -21.64 9.42 -60.03
N ILE A 116 -20.44 9.00 -60.42
CA ILE A 116 -19.31 8.74 -59.52
C ILE A 116 -18.98 10.00 -58.72
N LEU A 117 -18.81 11.10 -59.44
CA LEU A 117 -18.50 12.40 -58.87
C LEU A 117 -19.61 12.83 -57.89
N SER A 118 -20.88 12.58 -58.23
CA SER A 118 -22.01 12.87 -57.36
C SER A 118 -22.00 12.04 -56.07
N ILE A 119 -21.67 10.74 -56.13
CA ILE A 119 -21.61 9.87 -54.93
C ILE A 119 -20.50 10.34 -53.99
N VAL A 120 -19.32 10.63 -54.53
CA VAL A 120 -18.14 11.04 -53.75
C VAL A 120 -18.37 12.40 -53.09
N LEU A 121 -18.96 13.36 -53.81
CA LEU A 121 -19.11 14.73 -53.31
C LEU A 121 -20.35 14.93 -52.43
N LEU A 122 -21.46 14.24 -52.71
CA LEU A 122 -22.74 14.52 -52.06
C LEU A 122 -23.20 13.33 -51.24
N ASP A 123 -23.89 12.37 -51.87
CA ASP A 123 -24.41 11.19 -51.20
C ASP A 123 -24.86 10.14 -52.22
N ILE A 124 -25.05 8.90 -51.77
CA ILE A 124 -25.52 7.79 -52.60
C ILE A 124 -26.86 8.08 -53.28
N ARG A 125 -27.76 8.83 -52.61
CA ARG A 125 -29.06 9.23 -53.17
C ARG A 125 -28.89 10.09 -54.43
N THR A 126 -27.99 11.05 -54.37
CA THR A 126 -27.68 11.92 -55.52
C THR A 126 -26.98 11.14 -56.63
N GLY A 127 -26.15 10.16 -56.27
CA GLY A 127 -25.55 9.20 -57.19
C GLY A 127 -26.56 8.38 -57.98
N ILE A 128 -27.61 7.89 -57.33
CA ILE A 128 -28.69 7.14 -57.99
C ILE A 128 -29.47 8.06 -58.94
N ILE A 129 -29.81 9.28 -58.51
CA ILE A 129 -30.53 10.26 -59.34
C ILE A 129 -29.72 10.61 -60.60
N THR A 130 -28.44 10.91 -60.43
CA THR A 130 -27.53 11.23 -61.54
C THR A 130 -27.26 10.00 -62.43
N SER A 131 -27.19 8.80 -61.87
CA SER A 131 -27.11 7.56 -62.66
C SER A 131 -28.34 7.39 -63.55
N SER A 132 -29.54 7.54 -62.98
CA SER A 132 -30.79 7.46 -63.73
C SER A 132 -30.88 8.54 -64.82
N PHE A 133 -30.44 9.76 -64.53
CA PHE A 133 -30.38 10.84 -65.51
C PHE A 133 -29.37 10.54 -66.63
N SER A 134 -28.23 9.94 -66.31
CA SER A 134 -27.22 9.53 -67.29
C SER A 134 -27.74 8.46 -68.26
N VAL A 135 -28.47 7.47 -67.74
CA VAL A 135 -29.16 6.46 -68.57
C VAL A 135 -30.23 7.12 -69.43
N LEU A 136 -31.02 8.04 -68.88
CA LEU A 136 -32.05 8.74 -69.63
C LEU A 136 -31.47 9.55 -70.80
N VAL A 137 -30.39 10.32 -70.55
CA VAL A 137 -29.69 11.07 -71.60
C VAL A 137 -29.17 10.12 -72.68
N PHE A 138 -28.54 9.01 -72.29
CA PHE A 138 -28.06 8.00 -73.24
C PHE A 138 -29.20 7.45 -74.12
N LEU A 139 -30.34 7.09 -73.53
CA LEU A 139 -31.52 6.58 -74.24
C LEU A 139 -32.09 7.62 -75.21
N ILE A 140 -32.20 8.88 -74.78
CA ILE A 140 -32.69 9.98 -75.63
C ILE A 140 -31.82 10.09 -76.89
N PHE A 141 -30.49 10.12 -76.74
CA PHE A 141 -29.58 10.21 -77.88
C PHE A 141 -29.63 8.97 -78.78
N GLY A 142 -29.82 7.77 -78.23
CA GLY A 142 -30.02 6.56 -79.02
C GLY A 142 -31.30 6.59 -79.86
N VAL A 143 -32.40 7.10 -79.30
CA VAL A 143 -33.66 7.31 -80.03
C VAL A 143 -33.49 8.38 -81.11
N MET A 144 -32.85 9.51 -80.79
CA MET A 144 -32.57 10.57 -81.75
C MET A 144 -31.71 10.10 -82.92
N ALA A 145 -30.70 9.26 -82.66
CA ALA A 145 -29.84 8.67 -83.69
C ALA A 145 -30.61 7.70 -84.59
N HIS A 146 -31.52 6.88 -84.02
CA HIS A 146 -32.32 5.95 -84.79
C HIS A 146 -33.28 6.64 -85.78
N PHE A 147 -33.92 7.73 -85.35
CA PHE A 147 -34.84 8.51 -86.19
C PHE A 147 -34.14 9.52 -87.11
N GLY A 148 -32.81 9.61 -87.08
CA GLY A 148 -32.02 10.52 -87.92
C GLY A 148 -32.13 12.00 -87.53
N TRP A 149 -32.70 12.32 -86.36
CA TRP A 149 -32.83 13.72 -85.92
C TRP A 149 -31.47 14.38 -85.61
N SER A 150 -30.45 13.59 -85.30
CA SER A 150 -29.09 14.08 -85.01
C SER A 150 -28.21 14.31 -86.24
N GLU A 151 -28.68 14.03 -87.47
CA GLU A 151 -27.85 14.11 -88.69
C GLU A 151 -27.30 15.51 -88.97
N SER A 152 -28.03 16.55 -88.58
CA SER A 152 -27.60 17.95 -88.77
C SER A 152 -26.48 18.40 -87.83
N TRP A 153 -26.16 17.62 -86.79
CA TRP A 153 -25.22 18.00 -85.73
C TRP A 153 -23.96 17.14 -85.66
N LEU A 154 -23.89 16.04 -86.42
CA LEU A 154 -22.76 15.11 -86.41
C LEU A 154 -21.58 15.65 -87.22
N VAL A 155 -20.39 15.66 -86.62
CA VAL A 155 -19.13 16.11 -87.24
C VAL A 155 -18.31 14.94 -87.79
N THR A 156 -18.53 13.72 -87.29
CA THR A 156 -17.85 12.48 -87.72
C THR A 156 -18.84 11.49 -88.34
N LEU A 157 -18.50 10.86 -89.48
CA LEU A 157 -19.41 10.03 -90.28
C LEU A 157 -19.55 8.56 -89.81
N GLU A 158 -18.76 8.09 -88.84
CA GLU A 158 -18.77 6.69 -88.36
C GLU A 158 -19.65 6.49 -87.11
N ASN A 159 -20.87 7.04 -87.09
CA ASN A 159 -21.81 6.83 -85.99
C ASN A 159 -22.79 5.68 -86.30
N PRO A 160 -22.83 4.60 -85.49
CA PRO A 160 -23.79 3.52 -85.67
C PRO A 160 -25.23 4.02 -85.58
N ARG A 161 -26.03 3.77 -86.62
CA ARG A 161 -27.44 4.21 -86.69
C ARG A 161 -28.43 3.12 -86.30
N GLN A 162 -27.97 1.86 -86.25
CA GLN A 162 -28.84 0.76 -85.92
C GLN A 162 -29.18 0.80 -84.44
N LEU A 163 -30.47 0.63 -84.14
CA LEU A 163 -30.95 0.58 -82.76
C LEU A 163 -30.24 -0.53 -81.95
N VAL A 164 -29.84 -1.61 -82.62
CA VAL A 164 -29.12 -2.74 -82.03
C VAL A 164 -27.78 -2.32 -81.43
N ASP A 165 -27.01 -1.44 -82.08
CA ASP A 165 -25.71 -0.98 -81.58
C ASP A 165 -25.84 -0.11 -80.33
N TRP A 166 -26.89 0.73 -80.29
CA TRP A 166 -27.23 1.56 -79.14
C TRP A 166 -27.76 0.74 -77.96
N ILE A 167 -28.58 -0.28 -78.23
CA ILE A 167 -29.06 -1.21 -77.20
C ILE A 167 -27.88 -2.01 -76.62
N GLY A 168 -26.98 -2.51 -77.48
CA GLY A 168 -25.80 -3.28 -77.06
C GLY A 168 -24.88 -2.47 -76.15
N ASN A 169 -24.42 -1.30 -76.62
CA ASN A 169 -23.56 -0.43 -75.82
C ASN A 169 -24.28 0.18 -74.62
N GLY A 170 -25.58 0.49 -74.74
CA GLY A 170 -26.41 0.99 -73.65
C GLY A 170 -26.57 -0.02 -72.52
N THR A 171 -26.67 -1.31 -72.84
CA THR A 171 -26.74 -2.38 -71.85
C THR A 171 -25.43 -2.49 -71.07
N VAL A 172 -24.28 -2.48 -71.77
CA VAL A 172 -22.95 -2.49 -71.13
C VAL A 172 -22.74 -1.23 -70.29
N PHE A 173 -23.12 -0.06 -70.81
CA PHE A 173 -23.07 1.21 -70.10
C PHE A 173 -23.90 1.17 -68.81
N ALA A 174 -25.17 0.73 -68.89
CA ALA A 174 -26.05 0.63 -67.73
C ALA A 174 -25.54 -0.38 -66.69
N MET A 175 -24.98 -1.51 -67.13
CA MET A 175 -24.38 -2.52 -66.25
C MET A 175 -23.14 -1.97 -65.52
N LEU A 176 -22.23 -1.30 -66.24
CA LEU A 176 -21.05 -0.67 -65.64
C LEU A 176 -21.47 0.41 -64.65
N LEU A 177 -22.41 1.27 -65.03
CA LEU A 177 -22.91 2.33 -64.18
C LEU A 177 -23.56 1.78 -62.90
N ALA A 178 -24.42 0.77 -63.01
CA ALA A 178 -25.06 0.14 -61.87
C ALA A 178 -24.04 -0.53 -60.94
N THR A 179 -23.08 -1.27 -61.50
CA THR A 179 -22.02 -1.94 -60.74
C THR A 179 -21.19 -0.92 -59.97
N LEU A 180 -20.81 0.16 -60.64
CA LEU A 180 -19.89 1.13 -60.08
C LEU A 180 -20.58 2.06 -59.06
N THR A 181 -21.84 2.45 -59.32
CA THR A 181 -22.69 3.14 -58.34
C THR A 181 -22.96 2.28 -57.11
N SER A 182 -23.20 0.97 -57.28
CA SER A 182 -23.41 0.03 -56.18
C SER A 182 -22.14 -0.16 -55.34
N LEU A 183 -20.99 -0.38 -55.99
CA LEU A 183 -19.69 -0.53 -55.32
C LEU A 183 -19.32 0.71 -54.51
N LEU A 184 -19.46 1.90 -55.09
CA LEU A 184 -19.19 3.17 -54.41
C LEU A 184 -20.19 3.43 -53.28
N GLY A 185 -21.46 3.10 -53.47
CA GLY A 185 -22.48 3.20 -52.43
C GLY A 185 -22.18 2.32 -51.23
N PHE A 186 -21.85 1.04 -51.47
CA PHE A 186 -21.46 0.10 -50.44
C PHE A 186 -20.21 0.57 -49.69
N PHE A 187 -19.19 1.02 -50.43
CA PHE A 187 -17.96 1.54 -49.84
C PHE A 187 -18.21 2.79 -48.98
N SER A 188 -19.01 3.74 -49.47
CA SER A 188 -19.37 4.94 -48.70
C SER A 188 -20.14 4.60 -47.43
N GLN A 189 -21.04 3.62 -47.48
CA GLN A 189 -21.78 3.16 -46.31
C GLN A 189 -20.87 2.45 -45.30
N PHE A 190 -19.98 1.58 -45.79
CA PHE A 190 -18.98 0.90 -44.97
C PHE A 190 -18.08 1.88 -44.23
N GLN A 191 -17.57 2.91 -44.91
CA GLN A 191 -16.74 3.95 -44.27
C GLN A 191 -17.50 4.68 -43.16
N LYS A 192 -18.76 5.05 -43.41
CA LYS A 192 -19.60 5.73 -42.41
C LYS A 192 -19.80 4.85 -41.18
N GLN A 193 -20.10 3.57 -41.38
CA GLN A 193 -20.30 2.62 -40.28
C GLN A 193 -19.00 2.39 -39.50
N SER A 194 -17.89 2.18 -40.19
CA SER A 194 -16.58 1.96 -39.55
C SER A 194 -16.15 3.16 -38.70
N LEU A 195 -16.38 4.39 -39.18
CA LEU A 195 -16.07 5.59 -38.43
C LEU A 195 -16.91 5.69 -37.15
N GLN A 196 -18.22 5.41 -37.26
CA GLN A 196 -19.13 5.40 -36.11
C GLN A 196 -18.71 4.36 -35.06
N THR A 197 -18.44 3.13 -35.46
CA THR A 197 -18.00 2.07 -34.54
C THR A 197 -16.67 2.41 -33.88
N SER A 198 -15.71 2.98 -34.62
CA SER A 198 -14.43 3.41 -34.04
C SER A 198 -14.61 4.50 -32.98
N GLN A 199 -15.51 5.46 -33.23
CA GLN A 199 -15.81 6.52 -32.27
C GLN A 199 -16.58 6.00 -31.05
N GLU A 200 -17.52 5.08 -31.24
CA GLU A 200 -18.23 4.43 -30.13
C GLU A 200 -17.26 3.72 -29.20
N LYS A 201 -16.34 2.92 -29.78
CA LYS A 201 -15.28 2.24 -29.00
C LYS A 201 -14.35 3.22 -28.30
N ALA A 202 -13.95 4.32 -28.95
CA ALA A 202 -13.11 5.33 -28.32
C ALA A 202 -13.81 5.97 -27.10
N ASN A 203 -15.09 6.33 -27.24
CA ASN A 203 -15.86 6.89 -26.13
C ASN A 203 -16.07 5.88 -24.99
N GLU A 204 -16.29 4.60 -25.31
CA GLU A 204 -16.41 3.53 -24.31
C GLU A 204 -15.08 3.36 -23.55
N LEU A 205 -13.96 3.40 -24.27
CA LEU A 205 -12.63 3.32 -23.69
C LEU A 205 -12.33 4.51 -22.78
N ASP A 206 -12.66 5.74 -23.18
CA ASP A 206 -12.50 6.93 -22.34
C ASP A 206 -13.33 6.85 -21.06
N LYS A 207 -14.57 6.34 -21.13
CA LYS A 207 -15.42 6.10 -19.96
C LYS A 207 -14.81 5.06 -19.02
N ALA A 208 -14.28 3.96 -19.58
CA ALA A 208 -13.62 2.92 -18.79
C ALA A 208 -12.38 3.44 -18.07
N TYR A 209 -11.54 4.23 -18.75
CA TYR A 209 -10.37 4.86 -18.15
C TYR A 209 -10.75 5.84 -17.03
N ALA A 210 -11.74 6.71 -17.25
CA ALA A 210 -12.20 7.65 -16.23
C ALA A 210 -12.73 6.92 -14.97
N LEU A 211 -13.46 5.80 -15.16
CA LEU A 211 -13.94 4.98 -14.05
C LEU A 211 -12.78 4.31 -13.29
N LEU A 212 -11.80 3.77 -14.00
CA LEU A 212 -10.59 3.18 -13.41
C LEU A 212 -9.79 4.19 -12.61
N GLU A 213 -9.56 5.40 -13.15
CA GLU A 213 -8.81 6.44 -12.46
C GLU A 213 -9.52 6.88 -11.16
N LYS A 214 -10.86 6.99 -11.20
CA LYS A 214 -11.66 7.26 -10.01
C LYS A 214 -11.51 6.17 -8.96
N ARG A 215 -11.63 4.89 -9.35
CA ARG A 215 -11.42 3.72 -8.47
C ARG A 215 -10.03 3.74 -7.83
N ILE A 216 -8.98 3.97 -8.62
CA ILE A 216 -7.59 4.01 -8.13
C ILE A 216 -7.43 5.11 -7.08
N LYS A 217 -7.93 6.32 -7.35
CA LYS A 217 -7.87 7.44 -6.39
C LYS A 217 -8.63 7.16 -5.10
N GLU A 218 -9.80 6.53 -5.19
CA GLU A 218 -10.58 6.14 -4.02
C GLU A 218 -9.84 5.11 -3.17
N GLU A 219 -9.25 4.08 -3.80
CA GLU A 219 -8.46 3.06 -3.12
C GLU A 219 -7.17 3.64 -2.50
N GLU A 220 -6.44 4.51 -3.20
CA GLU A 220 -5.25 5.17 -2.65
C GLU A 220 -5.58 6.05 -1.45
N ARG A 221 -6.68 6.83 -1.53
CA ARG A 221 -7.11 7.67 -0.40
C ARG A 221 -7.43 6.81 0.82
N ARG A 222 -8.13 5.70 0.58
CA ARG A 222 -8.49 4.71 1.61
C ARG A 222 -7.24 4.10 2.24
N ALA A 223 -6.29 3.63 1.43
CA ALA A 223 -5.01 3.07 1.89
C ALA A 223 -4.16 4.09 2.70
N ASN A 224 -4.11 5.34 2.26
CA ASN A 224 -3.36 6.39 2.95
C ASN A 224 -3.98 6.77 4.30
N GLN A 225 -5.32 6.82 4.37
CA GLN A 225 -6.03 6.99 5.64
C GLN A 225 -5.67 5.87 6.61
N PHE A 226 -5.61 4.61 6.16
CA PHE A 226 -5.20 3.48 7.00
C PHE A 226 -3.75 3.57 7.48
N LYS A 227 -2.83 3.94 6.60
CA LYS A 227 -1.42 4.11 6.96
C LYS A 227 -1.23 5.20 8.03
N ALA A 228 -1.97 6.29 7.93
CA ALA A 228 -1.94 7.35 8.93
C ALA A 228 -2.49 6.90 10.29
N ILE A 229 -3.59 6.14 10.32
CA ILE A 229 -4.17 5.59 11.56
C ILE A 229 -3.19 4.62 12.25
N ALA A 230 -2.59 3.71 11.47
CA ALA A 230 -1.59 2.77 11.99
C ALA A 230 -0.32 3.47 12.50
N GLN A 231 0.06 4.60 11.89
CA GLN A 231 1.20 5.40 12.34
C GLN A 231 0.91 6.19 13.62
N VAL A 232 -0.31 6.68 13.81
CA VAL A 232 -0.72 7.31 15.07
C VAL A 232 -0.63 6.30 16.21
N ALA A 233 -1.15 5.07 16.03
CA ALA A 233 -1.01 4.00 17.01
C ALA A 233 0.46 3.64 17.33
N ARG A 234 1.36 3.76 16.34
CA ARG A 234 2.81 3.50 16.48
C ARG A 234 3.59 4.62 17.18
N LYS A 235 3.15 5.89 17.07
CA LYS A 235 3.84 7.04 17.68
C LYS A 235 3.48 7.26 19.15
N THR A 236 2.41 6.64 19.62
CA THR A 236 1.95 6.76 21.02
C THR A 236 2.80 5.92 21.99
N THR A 237 3.64 5.02 21.48
CA THR A 237 4.45 4.09 22.29
C THR A 237 5.67 4.74 22.97
N GLU A 238 5.94 6.03 22.74
CA GLU A 238 7.17 6.66 23.24
C GLU A 238 7.06 7.24 24.68
N LEU A 239 5.86 7.49 25.24
CA LEU A 239 5.77 8.23 26.53
C LEU A 239 4.53 7.93 27.43
N LEU A 240 3.62 7.03 27.07
CA LEU A 240 2.34 6.83 27.77
C LEU A 240 2.24 5.47 28.45
N THR A 241 1.51 5.37 29.58
CA THR A 241 1.22 4.07 30.21
C THR A 241 0.33 3.21 29.29
N PRO A 242 0.32 1.87 29.43
CA PRO A 242 -0.49 0.98 28.59
C PRO A 242 -1.96 1.42 28.49
N GLU A 243 -2.54 1.87 29.60
CA GLU A 243 -3.93 2.31 29.71
C GLU A 243 -4.19 3.62 28.94
N GLU A 244 -3.30 4.61 29.07
CA GLU A 244 -3.42 5.91 28.39
C GLU A 244 -3.31 5.77 26.86
N MET A 245 -2.40 4.91 26.41
CA MET A 245 -2.23 4.59 24.99
C MET A 245 -3.50 3.97 24.41
N LEU A 246 -4.08 2.98 25.09
CA LEU A 246 -5.31 2.33 24.66
C LEU A 246 -6.49 3.29 24.63
N GLN A 247 -6.61 4.16 25.65
CA GLN A 247 -7.67 5.15 25.71
C GLN A 247 -7.60 6.16 24.54
N GLN A 248 -6.40 6.60 24.17
CA GLN A 248 -6.20 7.49 23.03
C GLN A 248 -6.47 6.78 21.69
N ALA A 249 -6.06 5.51 21.55
CA ALA A 249 -6.33 4.71 20.37
C ALA A 249 -7.84 4.50 20.16
N VAL A 250 -8.55 4.08 21.20
CA VAL A 250 -10.01 3.88 21.18
C VAL A 250 -10.75 5.18 20.85
N THR A 251 -10.32 6.31 21.42
CA THR A 251 -10.88 7.63 21.10
C THR A 251 -10.66 8.02 19.63
N SER A 252 -9.46 7.76 19.11
CA SER A 252 -9.10 8.06 17.72
C SER A 252 -9.91 7.21 16.74
N ILE A 253 -10.05 5.92 17.01
CA ILE A 253 -10.85 4.99 16.22
C ILE A 253 -12.31 5.45 16.20
N LYS A 254 -12.89 5.73 17.38
CA LYS A 254 -14.28 6.21 17.49
C LYS A 254 -14.52 7.43 16.59
N ASN A 255 -13.65 8.43 16.68
CA ASN A 255 -13.82 9.68 15.94
C ASN A 255 -13.57 9.51 14.44
N GLN A 256 -12.55 8.74 14.05
CA GLN A 256 -12.15 8.56 12.66
C GLN A 256 -13.18 7.76 11.85
N PHE A 257 -13.78 6.75 12.46
CA PHE A 257 -14.81 5.91 11.84
C PHE A 257 -16.24 6.33 12.21
N ASN A 258 -16.39 7.44 12.94
CA ASN A 258 -17.67 7.97 13.40
C ASN A 258 -18.54 6.93 14.14
N PHE A 259 -17.91 6.03 14.88
CA PHE A 259 -18.63 5.05 15.68
C PHE A 259 -19.30 5.71 16.89
N ASN A 260 -20.43 5.16 17.32
CA ASN A 260 -21.15 5.69 18.46
C ASN A 260 -20.41 5.40 19.76
N ALA A 261 -19.94 4.17 19.93
CA ALA A 261 -19.06 3.81 21.03
C ALA A 261 -18.03 2.76 20.60
N VAL A 262 -16.86 2.80 21.23
CA VAL A 262 -15.78 1.83 21.06
C VAL A 262 -15.23 1.50 22.44
N ALA A 263 -15.01 0.22 22.73
CA ALA A 263 -14.48 -0.24 24.00
C ALA A 263 -13.46 -1.37 23.79
N VAL A 264 -12.45 -1.41 24.64
CA VAL A 264 -11.50 -2.52 24.74
C VAL A 264 -11.67 -3.14 26.12
N PHE A 265 -11.93 -4.44 26.11
CA PHE A 265 -12.02 -5.26 27.31
C PHE A 265 -10.91 -6.30 27.31
N TRP A 266 -10.40 -6.62 28.49
CA TRP A 266 -9.36 -7.61 28.70
C TRP A 266 -9.78 -8.62 29.75
N ALA A 267 -9.40 -9.89 29.55
CA ALA A 267 -9.61 -10.93 30.54
C ALA A 267 -8.57 -10.78 31.67
N SER A 268 -9.03 -10.65 32.90
CA SER A 268 -8.19 -10.63 34.09
C SER A 268 -7.52 -12.00 34.30
N GLU A 269 -6.21 -11.98 34.56
CA GLU A 269 -5.44 -13.18 34.93
C GLU A 269 -5.55 -13.50 36.43
N GLU A 270 -6.07 -12.59 37.27
CA GLU A 270 -5.89 -12.68 38.72
C GLU A 270 -6.79 -13.71 39.41
N LYS A 271 -7.99 -14.03 38.90
CA LYS A 271 -8.87 -15.08 39.45
C LYS A 271 -9.81 -15.70 38.39
N PRO A 272 -9.66 -16.97 38.01
CA PRO A 272 -10.73 -17.69 37.33
C PRO A 272 -11.90 -17.89 38.32
N THR A 273 -13.06 -17.30 38.02
CA THR A 273 -14.29 -17.49 38.79
C THR A 273 -15.09 -18.66 38.21
N ILE A 274 -16.04 -19.24 38.97
CA ILE A 274 -16.95 -20.30 38.48
C ILE A 274 -17.74 -19.84 37.23
N LEU A 275 -17.88 -18.52 37.04
CA LEU A 275 -18.54 -17.87 35.90
C LEU A 275 -17.59 -17.53 34.73
N GLY A 276 -16.33 -17.95 34.78
CA GLY A 276 -15.32 -17.65 33.75
C GLY A 276 -14.30 -16.57 34.17
N PRO A 277 -13.41 -16.15 33.25
CA PRO A 277 -12.45 -15.07 33.51
C PRO A 277 -13.20 -13.76 33.73
N GLU A 278 -12.83 -13.01 34.77
CA GLU A 278 -13.35 -11.67 35.02
C GLU A 278 -12.90 -10.74 33.88
N ILE A 279 -13.83 -9.98 33.31
CA ILE A 279 -13.55 -9.10 32.17
C ILE A 279 -13.45 -7.67 32.68
N LYS A 280 -12.27 -7.08 32.52
CA LYS A 280 -11.96 -5.71 32.91
C LYS A 280 -12.04 -4.78 31.71
N LEU A 281 -12.62 -3.61 31.90
CA LEU A 281 -12.57 -2.53 30.91
C LEU A 281 -11.18 -1.87 30.95
N GLU A 282 -10.50 -1.80 29.82
CA GLU A 282 -9.20 -1.11 29.70
C GLU A 282 -9.33 0.26 29.04
N ALA A 283 -10.25 0.42 28.09
CA ALA A 283 -10.49 1.71 27.44
C ALA A 283 -11.91 1.82 26.89
N ILE A 284 -12.49 3.02 26.91
CA ILE A 284 -13.82 3.29 26.34
C ILE A 284 -13.94 4.71 25.78
N ALA A 285 -14.59 4.85 24.64
CA ALA A 285 -14.96 6.14 24.09
C ALA A 285 -16.41 6.12 23.60
N GLY A 286 -17.17 7.18 23.88
CA GLY A 286 -18.58 7.31 23.43
C GLY A 286 -19.61 6.60 24.31
N SER A 287 -19.19 5.96 25.40
CA SER A 287 -20.05 5.39 26.43
C SER A 287 -19.37 5.48 27.79
N SER A 288 -20.15 5.36 28.86
CA SER A 288 -19.66 5.49 30.24
C SER A 288 -20.21 4.37 31.13
N PRO A 289 -19.45 3.92 32.15
CA PRO A 289 -19.93 2.95 33.13
C PRO A 289 -21.29 3.34 33.73
N GLY A 290 -22.18 2.36 33.90
CA GLY A 290 -23.53 2.56 34.46
C GLY A 290 -24.60 2.95 33.42
N THR A 291 -24.25 3.15 32.15
CA THR A 291 -25.23 3.37 31.08
C THR A 291 -25.72 2.05 30.46
N LYS A 292 -26.92 2.05 29.86
CA LYS A 292 -27.41 0.90 29.07
C LYS A 292 -26.50 0.54 27.90
N SER A 293 -25.85 1.53 27.27
CA SER A 293 -24.85 1.27 26.23
C SER A 293 -23.68 0.46 26.78
N TYR A 294 -23.15 0.85 27.94
CA TYR A 294 -22.05 0.14 28.58
C TYR A 294 -22.39 -1.32 28.91
N SER A 295 -23.57 -1.60 29.47
CA SER A 295 -23.96 -2.97 29.78
C SER A 295 -24.02 -3.86 28.54
N GLU A 296 -24.52 -3.33 27.42
CA GLU A 296 -24.54 -4.10 26.16
C GLU A 296 -23.14 -4.33 25.59
N LEU A 297 -22.23 -3.35 25.72
CA LEU A 297 -20.83 -3.53 25.32
C LEU A 297 -20.14 -4.64 26.15
N VAL A 298 -20.46 -4.74 27.44
CA VAL A 298 -19.94 -5.81 28.32
C VAL A 298 -20.51 -7.18 27.92
N ASN A 299 -21.79 -7.27 27.56
CA ASN A 299 -22.43 -8.52 27.18
C ASN A 299 -21.76 -9.17 25.95
N ILE A 300 -21.60 -8.39 24.87
CA ILE A 300 -20.92 -8.91 23.67
C ILE A 300 -19.44 -9.19 23.92
N ALA A 301 -18.80 -8.43 24.82
CA ALA A 301 -17.43 -8.71 25.23
C ALA A 301 -17.31 -10.08 25.93
N GLN A 302 -18.25 -10.38 26.84
CA GLN A 302 -18.34 -11.67 27.53
C GLN A 302 -18.53 -12.81 26.55
N GLU A 303 -19.45 -12.67 25.61
CA GLU A 303 -19.72 -13.66 24.58
C GLU A 303 -18.45 -14.01 23.78
N VAL A 304 -17.75 -13.01 23.24
CA VAL A 304 -16.53 -13.23 22.45
C VAL A 304 -15.42 -13.91 23.24
N ILE A 305 -15.20 -13.51 24.50
CA ILE A 305 -14.12 -14.05 25.34
C ILE A 305 -14.46 -15.46 25.84
N GLN A 306 -15.69 -15.70 26.29
CA GLN A 306 -16.10 -17.00 26.85
C GLN A 306 -16.28 -18.06 25.77
N GLU A 307 -16.92 -17.71 24.65
CA GLU A 307 -17.19 -18.65 23.55
C GLU A 307 -16.03 -18.73 22.53
N LYS A 308 -14.98 -17.92 22.70
CA LYS A 308 -13.79 -17.85 21.83
C LYS A 308 -14.13 -17.61 20.34
N LEU A 309 -15.13 -16.78 20.09
CA LEU A 309 -15.61 -16.47 18.75
C LEU A 309 -14.55 -15.73 17.92
N ASP A 310 -14.58 -15.92 16.60
CA ASP A 310 -13.77 -15.14 15.66
C ASP A 310 -14.27 -13.70 15.53
N THR A 311 -15.58 -13.50 15.62
CA THR A 311 -16.26 -12.20 15.64
C THR A 311 -17.70 -12.44 16.10
N SER A 312 -18.23 -11.63 17.02
CA SER A 312 -19.67 -11.61 17.35
C SER A 312 -20.33 -10.37 16.78
N VAL A 313 -21.54 -10.52 16.24
CA VAL A 313 -22.38 -9.41 15.75
C VAL A 313 -23.73 -9.49 16.45
N SER A 314 -24.10 -8.45 17.16
CA SER A 314 -25.42 -8.35 17.80
C SER A 314 -26.17 -7.10 17.33
N SER A 315 -27.50 -7.17 17.29
CA SER A 315 -28.36 -6.00 17.04
C SER A 315 -29.12 -5.68 18.31
N ILE A 316 -29.01 -4.44 18.77
CA ILE A 316 -29.61 -3.97 20.02
C ILE A 316 -30.43 -2.70 19.77
N SER A 317 -31.35 -2.39 20.68
CA SER A 317 -32.05 -1.11 20.68
C SER A 317 -31.75 -0.35 21.97
N LEU A 318 -31.12 0.81 21.85
CA LEU A 318 -30.91 1.71 22.97
C LEU A 318 -31.89 2.87 22.90
N ASN A 319 -32.77 2.97 23.89
CA ASN A 319 -33.77 4.03 23.98
C ASN A 319 -34.63 4.16 22.69
N GLY A 320 -34.93 3.05 22.03
CA GLY A 320 -35.73 3.01 20.80
C GLY A 320 -34.93 3.25 19.51
N VAL A 321 -33.62 3.52 19.60
CA VAL A 321 -32.75 3.68 18.43
C VAL A 321 -32.03 2.35 18.16
N PRO A 322 -32.05 1.81 16.93
CA PRO A 322 -31.36 0.57 16.59
C PRO A 322 -29.85 0.82 16.46
N PHE A 323 -29.06 -0.06 17.06
CA PHE A 323 -27.62 -0.12 16.91
C PHE A 323 -27.20 -1.55 16.57
N LYS A 324 -26.06 -1.68 15.90
CA LYS A 324 -25.32 -2.93 15.83
C LYS A 324 -24.07 -2.86 16.67
N GLN A 325 -23.69 -4.00 17.23
CA GLN A 325 -22.46 -4.17 17.95
C GLN A 325 -21.62 -5.26 17.31
N LEU A 326 -20.32 -5.04 17.31
CA LEU A 326 -19.32 -5.94 16.75
C LEU A 326 -18.26 -6.19 17.80
N GLY A 327 -18.13 -7.43 18.26
CA GLY A 327 -17.08 -7.86 19.18
C GLY A 327 -15.99 -8.59 18.42
N ILE A 328 -14.79 -8.03 18.41
CA ILE A 328 -13.62 -8.57 17.70
C ILE A 328 -12.61 -9.07 18.72
N PRO A 329 -12.18 -10.34 18.66
CA PRO A 329 -11.25 -10.89 19.63
C PRO A 329 -9.86 -10.25 19.51
N LEU A 330 -9.27 -9.93 20.65
CA LEU A 330 -7.87 -9.52 20.77
C LEU A 330 -7.03 -10.78 21.02
N ARG A 331 -6.21 -11.17 20.04
CA ARG A 331 -5.51 -12.45 20.05
C ARG A 331 -4.01 -12.28 20.15
N SER A 332 -3.40 -12.99 21.09
CA SER A 332 -1.95 -13.15 21.17
C SER A 332 -1.60 -14.62 21.23
N ARG A 333 -0.69 -15.06 20.35
CA ARG A 333 -0.21 -16.46 20.27
C ARG A 333 -1.34 -17.52 20.22
N GLY A 334 -2.41 -17.22 19.50
CA GLY A 334 -3.56 -18.11 19.34
C GLY A 334 -4.55 -18.15 20.51
N LYS A 335 -4.36 -17.34 21.56
CA LYS A 335 -5.29 -17.20 22.69
C LYS A 335 -6.03 -15.87 22.62
N VAL A 336 -7.35 -15.90 22.83
CA VAL A 336 -8.17 -14.69 23.00
C VAL A 336 -7.89 -14.14 24.40
N LEU A 337 -7.30 -12.94 24.46
CA LEU A 337 -6.95 -12.25 25.71
C LEU A 337 -7.94 -11.15 26.06
N GLY A 338 -8.65 -10.64 25.06
CA GLY A 338 -9.58 -9.54 25.22
C GLY A 338 -10.52 -9.45 24.03
N THR A 339 -11.26 -8.37 23.98
CA THR A 339 -12.19 -8.08 22.89
C THR A 339 -12.31 -6.59 22.69
N PHE A 340 -12.33 -6.22 21.42
CA PHE A 340 -12.51 -4.89 20.91
C PHE A 340 -13.93 -4.78 20.39
N VAL A 341 -14.75 -3.99 21.09
CA VAL A 341 -16.17 -3.87 20.84
C VAL A 341 -16.47 -2.53 20.21
N ILE A 342 -17.18 -2.56 19.09
CA ILE A 342 -17.68 -1.38 18.38
C ILE A 342 -19.19 -1.37 18.47
N GLN A 343 -19.77 -0.20 18.69
CA GLN A 343 -21.20 0.06 18.59
C GLN A 343 -21.45 1.16 17.56
N THR A 344 -22.31 0.88 16.58
CA THR A 344 -22.61 1.81 15.48
C THR A 344 -24.08 1.73 15.04
N GLN A 345 -24.62 2.85 14.56
CA GLN A 345 -25.90 2.90 13.82
C GLN A 345 -25.71 2.70 12.32
N GLU A 346 -24.49 2.93 11.80
CA GLU A 346 -24.18 2.87 10.37
C GLU A 346 -23.78 1.45 9.97
N THR A 347 -24.69 0.73 9.28
CA THR A 347 -24.55 -0.70 9.00
C THR A 347 -23.71 -1.05 7.79
N SER A 348 -23.53 -0.10 6.87
CA SER A 348 -22.77 -0.29 5.63
C SER A 348 -21.27 -0.43 5.85
N PHE A 349 -20.71 0.21 6.88
CA PHE A 349 -19.26 0.31 7.06
C PHE A 349 -18.63 -1.02 7.53
N TYR A 350 -19.17 -1.66 8.57
CA TYR A 350 -18.48 -2.81 9.15
C TYR A 350 -18.62 -4.08 8.29
N GLU A 351 -19.72 -4.28 7.55
CA GLU A 351 -19.90 -5.49 6.72
C GLU A 351 -18.86 -5.61 5.60
N GLU A 352 -18.38 -4.49 5.08
CA GLU A 352 -17.33 -4.45 4.06
C GLU A 352 -15.91 -4.42 4.68
N ASN A 353 -15.78 -4.23 5.99
CA ASN A 353 -14.52 -3.86 6.64
C ASN A 353 -14.16 -4.65 7.91
N ILE A 354 -14.79 -5.81 8.17
CA ILE A 354 -14.42 -6.69 9.31
C ILE A 354 -12.92 -7.02 9.31
N GLU A 355 -12.34 -7.36 8.16
CA GLU A 355 -10.91 -7.68 8.03
C GLU A 355 -10.03 -6.51 8.51
N ILE A 356 -10.46 -5.28 8.24
CA ILE A 356 -9.74 -4.06 8.63
C ILE A 356 -9.81 -3.86 10.14
N LEU A 357 -10.98 -4.09 10.72
CA LEU A 357 -11.18 -3.98 12.17
C LEU A 357 -10.42 -5.09 12.92
N GLN A 358 -10.26 -6.28 12.32
CA GLN A 358 -9.35 -7.32 12.81
C GLN A 358 -7.88 -6.90 12.77
N ILE A 359 -7.42 -6.26 11.69
CA ILE A 359 -6.05 -5.71 11.64
C ILE A 359 -5.83 -4.70 12.76
N LEU A 360 -6.81 -3.83 13.04
CA LEU A 360 -6.73 -2.88 14.15
C LEU A 360 -6.67 -3.59 15.52
N ALA A 361 -7.51 -4.61 15.72
CA ALA A 361 -7.50 -5.45 16.91
C ALA A 361 -6.13 -6.13 17.13
N ASP A 362 -5.49 -6.64 16.07
CA ASP A 362 -4.15 -7.25 16.15
C ASP A 362 -3.07 -6.22 16.51
N GLN A 363 -3.15 -5.00 15.95
CA GLN A 363 -2.23 -3.92 16.31
C GLN A 363 -2.41 -3.46 17.75
N ILE A 364 -3.65 -3.33 18.22
CA ILE A 364 -3.98 -3.02 19.63
C ILE A 364 -3.39 -4.09 20.55
N THR A 365 -3.58 -5.36 20.20
CA THR A 365 -3.05 -6.49 20.98
C THR A 365 -1.53 -6.46 21.07
N THR A 366 -0.86 -6.23 19.94
CA THR A 366 0.61 -6.16 19.88
C THR A 366 1.15 -4.98 20.70
N ALA A 367 0.54 -3.81 20.59
CA ALA A 367 0.95 -2.63 21.33
C ALA A 367 0.77 -2.81 22.84
N HIS A 368 -0.37 -3.39 23.25
CA HIS A 368 -0.63 -3.70 24.65
C HIS A 368 0.36 -4.73 25.23
N ASP A 369 0.65 -5.82 24.51
CA ASP A 369 1.63 -6.82 24.94
C ASP A 369 3.02 -6.20 25.14
N ASN A 370 3.46 -5.34 24.20
CA ASN A 370 4.73 -4.64 24.30
C ASN A 370 4.78 -3.70 25.51
N ALA A 371 3.74 -2.90 25.74
CA ALA A 371 3.68 -1.97 26.85
C ALA A 371 3.67 -2.71 28.21
N ARG A 372 2.91 -3.81 28.32
CA ARG A 372 2.88 -4.68 29.51
C ARG A 372 4.25 -5.32 29.77
N LEU A 373 4.90 -5.86 28.73
CA LEU A 373 6.23 -6.46 28.85
C LEU A 373 7.28 -5.44 29.30
N PHE A 374 7.22 -4.22 28.76
CA PHE A 374 8.10 -3.14 29.16
C PHE A 374 7.92 -2.76 30.64
N ALA A 375 6.67 -2.55 31.07
CA ALA A 375 6.34 -2.25 32.46
C ALA A 375 6.78 -3.37 33.43
N ALA A 376 6.58 -4.63 33.05
CA ALA A 376 7.03 -5.79 33.82
C ALA A 376 8.55 -5.88 33.93
N SER A 377 9.27 -5.52 32.86
CA SER A 377 10.74 -5.45 32.86
C SER A 377 11.24 -4.35 33.80
N GLU A 378 10.66 -3.15 33.74
CA GLU A 378 11.02 -2.08 34.68
C GLU A 378 10.73 -2.46 36.13
N ALA A 379 9.56 -3.02 36.42
CA ALA A 379 9.19 -3.45 37.76
C ALA A 379 10.16 -4.53 38.29
N SER A 380 10.57 -5.47 37.44
CA SER A 380 11.59 -6.47 37.76
C SER A 380 12.95 -5.83 38.08
N LEU A 381 13.40 -4.86 37.28
CA LEU A 381 14.64 -4.13 37.54
C LEU A 381 14.60 -3.36 38.87
N ARG A 382 13.49 -2.65 39.14
CA ARG A 382 13.29 -1.95 40.41
C ARG A 382 13.32 -2.92 41.59
N ARG A 383 12.69 -4.09 41.46
CA ARG A 383 12.67 -5.13 42.50
C ARG A 383 14.08 -5.69 42.75
N VAL A 384 14.85 -6.01 41.70
CA VAL A 384 16.25 -6.47 41.84
C VAL A 384 17.11 -5.41 42.50
N ASN A 385 16.99 -4.14 42.10
CA ASN A 385 17.76 -3.05 42.71
C ASN A 385 17.39 -2.84 44.19
N ALA A 386 16.11 -2.91 44.55
CA ALA A 386 15.66 -2.79 45.93
C ALA A 386 16.21 -3.93 46.81
N LEU A 387 16.16 -5.17 46.33
CA LEU A 387 16.75 -6.32 47.02
C LEU A 387 18.26 -6.16 47.17
N TYR A 388 18.96 -5.71 46.12
CA TYR A 388 20.39 -5.45 46.18
C TYR A 388 20.73 -4.41 47.26
N GLN A 389 20.02 -3.29 47.30
CA GLN A 389 20.22 -2.24 48.30
C GLN A 389 19.91 -2.73 49.74
N GLN A 390 18.98 -3.68 49.88
CA GLN A 390 18.65 -4.26 51.18
C GLN A 390 19.73 -5.23 51.68
N TYR A 391 20.21 -6.16 50.83
CA TYR A 391 21.09 -7.24 51.27
C TYR A 391 22.59 -6.94 51.13
N ALA A 392 22.98 -6.00 50.25
CA ALA A 392 24.39 -5.69 50.04
C ALA A 392 25.08 -5.16 51.32
N PRO A 393 24.51 -4.23 52.12
CA PRO A 393 25.13 -3.74 53.34
C PRO A 393 25.36 -4.85 54.37
N GLU A 394 24.35 -5.69 54.60
CA GLU A 394 24.42 -6.83 55.53
C GLU A 394 25.53 -7.80 55.13
N ALA A 395 25.59 -8.18 53.84
CA ALA A 395 26.61 -9.08 53.33
C ALA A 395 28.02 -8.47 53.41
N TRP A 396 28.17 -7.16 53.18
CA TRP A 396 29.45 -6.48 53.34
C TRP A 396 29.86 -6.39 54.81
N GLN A 397 28.92 -6.14 55.71
CA GLN A 397 29.18 -6.10 57.14
C GLN A 397 29.62 -7.47 57.68
N GLU A 398 28.94 -8.56 57.30
CA GLU A 398 29.32 -9.92 57.68
C GLU A 398 30.72 -10.29 57.13
N TYR A 399 30.99 -9.93 55.86
CA TYR A 399 32.29 -10.16 55.25
C TYR A 399 33.41 -9.39 55.97
N LEU A 400 33.22 -8.09 56.23
CA LEU A 400 34.20 -7.26 56.91
C LEU A 400 34.45 -7.72 58.36
N GLN A 401 33.45 -8.26 59.05
CA GLN A 401 33.61 -8.88 60.38
C GLN A 401 34.36 -10.22 60.32
N SER A 402 34.32 -10.91 59.18
CA SER A 402 34.98 -12.19 59.00
C SER A 402 36.47 -12.07 58.66
N ILE A 403 36.90 -10.88 58.23
CA ILE A 403 38.29 -10.55 57.95
C ILE A 403 38.96 -10.06 59.25
N PRO A 404 40.15 -10.56 59.62
CA PRO A 404 40.87 -10.08 60.80
C PRO A 404 41.46 -8.69 60.55
N ASP A 405 41.11 -7.73 61.42
CA ASP A 405 41.50 -6.31 61.42
C ASP A 405 41.24 -5.54 60.10
N SER A 406 40.97 -4.24 60.19
CA SER A 406 40.75 -3.40 59.01
C SER A 406 41.96 -3.50 58.07
N ILE A 407 41.78 -4.04 56.85
CA ILE A 407 42.85 -4.12 55.84
C ILE A 407 43.27 -2.70 55.49
N THR A 408 44.28 -2.22 56.21
CA THR A 408 44.92 -0.92 55.95
C THR A 408 46.19 -1.26 55.21
N TYR A 409 46.07 -1.35 53.89
CA TYR A 409 47.26 -1.49 53.05
C TYR A 409 47.87 -0.10 52.88
N VAL A 410 49.13 0.02 53.28
CA VAL A 410 49.90 1.25 53.14
C VAL A 410 51.15 0.92 52.36
N GLU A 411 51.37 1.68 51.30
CA GLU A 411 52.60 1.65 50.51
C GLU A 411 53.32 2.99 50.68
N GLY A 412 54.51 2.97 51.30
CA GLY A 412 55.32 4.16 51.60
C GLY A 412 55.30 4.61 53.08
N GLU A 413 56.03 5.68 53.40
CA GLU A 413 56.03 6.29 54.74
C GLU A 413 54.70 7.02 54.99
N ILE A 414 54.00 6.64 56.06
CA ILE A 414 52.75 7.27 56.48
C ILE A 414 53.07 8.61 57.13
N ALA A 415 52.51 9.69 56.60
CA ALA A 415 52.23 10.87 57.41
C ALA A 415 51.21 10.46 58.48
N GLN A 416 51.60 10.35 59.77
CA GLN A 416 50.63 10.12 60.85
C GLN A 416 49.42 11.05 60.65
N SER A 417 48.21 10.49 60.75
CA SER A 417 46.95 11.16 60.39
C SER A 417 46.86 12.55 61.02
N SER A 418 47.10 13.58 60.21
CA SER A 418 46.85 14.95 60.61
C SER A 418 45.33 15.15 60.76
N ASP A 419 44.92 16.06 61.65
CA ASP A 419 43.49 16.43 61.79
C ASP A 419 42.89 16.93 60.46
N THR A 420 43.72 17.50 59.58
CA THR A 420 43.30 17.93 58.23
C THR A 420 43.04 16.76 57.29
N TRP A 421 43.84 15.67 57.36
CA TRP A 421 43.59 14.45 56.60
C TRP A 421 42.33 13.72 57.05
N GLN A 422 42.11 13.61 58.35
CA GLN A 422 40.93 12.95 58.90
C GLN A 422 39.64 13.68 58.47
N LYS A 423 39.65 15.02 58.50
CA LYS A 423 38.53 15.84 57.99
C LYS A 423 38.31 15.69 56.48
N ALA A 424 39.37 15.55 55.69
CA ALA A 424 39.26 15.34 54.25
C ALA A 424 38.67 13.96 53.93
N GLN A 425 39.07 12.94 54.68
CA GLN A 425 38.49 11.59 54.60
C GLN A 425 36.99 11.60 54.94
N GLU A 426 36.60 12.18 56.07
CA GLU A 426 35.20 12.31 56.46
C GLU A 426 34.36 13.08 55.45
N ARG A 427 34.94 14.14 54.85
CA ARG A 427 34.29 14.91 53.80
C ARG A 427 34.08 14.09 52.55
N ALA A 428 35.10 13.40 52.06
CA ALA A 428 35.03 12.56 50.86
C ALA A 428 33.99 11.44 51.02
N GLN A 429 33.92 10.82 52.21
CA GLN A 429 32.96 9.75 52.48
C GLN A 429 31.52 10.26 52.58
N LYS A 430 31.29 11.48 53.10
CA LYS A 430 29.95 12.07 53.19
C LYS A 430 29.45 12.69 51.89
N SER A 431 30.35 13.30 51.11
CA SER A 431 29.97 13.96 49.86
C SER A 431 30.01 13.03 48.65
N GLU A 432 30.56 11.82 48.79
CA GLU A 432 30.82 10.88 47.69
C GLU A 432 31.67 11.47 46.56
N GLU A 433 32.46 12.51 46.88
CA GLU A 433 33.32 13.22 45.94
C GLU A 433 34.78 13.09 46.34
N MET A 434 35.67 13.13 45.35
CA MET A 434 37.11 13.19 45.60
C MET A 434 37.48 14.52 46.26
N VAL A 435 38.27 14.46 47.34
CA VAL A 435 38.70 15.64 48.09
C VAL A 435 40.23 15.74 48.05
N SER A 436 40.72 16.79 47.38
CA SER A 436 42.15 17.12 47.32
C SER A 436 42.48 18.19 48.36
N ILE A 437 43.49 17.94 49.19
CA ILE A 437 43.98 18.87 50.22
C ILE A 437 45.50 18.95 50.23
N THR A 438 46.03 20.01 50.83
CA THR A 438 47.45 20.11 51.17
C THR A 438 47.57 19.96 52.68
N GLN A 439 48.42 19.04 53.13
CA GLN A 439 48.66 18.79 54.54
C GLN A 439 50.15 18.78 54.85
N GLU A 440 50.48 18.87 56.13
CA GLU A 440 51.84 18.75 56.65
C GLU A 440 51.94 17.42 57.39
N THR A 441 52.94 16.63 57.04
CA THR A 441 53.21 15.32 57.66
C THR A 441 53.75 15.51 59.08
N ALA A 442 53.77 14.43 59.87
CA ALA A 442 54.39 14.45 61.20
C ALA A 442 55.91 14.75 61.17
N SER A 443 56.57 14.60 60.02
CA SER A 443 57.96 15.00 59.78
C SER A 443 58.13 16.47 59.41
N GLY A 444 57.05 17.26 59.31
CA GLY A 444 57.06 18.68 58.93
C GLY A 444 57.11 18.92 57.41
N GLU A 445 56.93 17.87 56.61
CA GLU A 445 56.95 17.96 55.14
C GLU A 445 55.55 18.26 54.59
N LYS A 446 55.44 19.18 53.65
CA LYS A 446 54.15 19.49 53.01
C LYS A 446 53.90 18.54 51.84
N VAL A 447 52.71 17.95 51.80
CA VAL A 447 52.28 17.00 50.77
C VAL A 447 50.88 17.32 50.24
N HIS A 448 50.66 17.04 48.96
CA HIS A 448 49.32 17.05 48.36
C HIS A 448 48.68 15.67 48.53
N SER A 449 47.49 15.64 49.11
CA SER A 449 46.78 14.40 49.41
C SER A 449 45.40 14.39 48.77
N LEU A 450 45.03 13.27 48.18
CA LEU A 450 43.75 13.05 47.53
C LEU A 450 43.02 11.92 48.25
N ALA A 451 41.87 12.24 48.84
CA ALA A 451 40.96 11.26 49.40
C ALA A 451 39.93 10.86 48.34
N VAL A 452 39.88 9.58 48.02
CA VAL A 452 38.99 9.01 47.00
C VAL A 452 38.01 8.06 47.68
N PRO A 453 36.69 8.36 47.67
CA PRO A 453 35.71 7.49 48.30
C PRO A 453 35.54 6.19 47.48
N VAL A 454 35.47 5.06 48.19
CA VAL A 454 35.23 3.74 47.63
C VAL A 454 33.76 3.41 47.85
N ASN A 455 32.92 3.71 46.86
CA ASN A 455 31.47 3.57 46.97
C ASN A 455 30.95 2.49 46.00
N LEU A 456 30.28 1.48 46.54
CA LEU A 456 29.60 0.47 45.73
C LEU A 456 28.12 0.79 45.64
N ARG A 457 27.70 1.46 44.56
CA ARG A 457 26.28 1.78 44.29
C ARG A 457 25.58 2.50 45.46
N GLY A 458 26.26 3.49 46.06
CA GLY A 458 25.77 4.27 47.21
C GLY A 458 26.08 3.66 48.58
N LEU A 459 26.76 2.50 48.63
CA LEU A 459 27.28 1.93 49.88
C LEU A 459 28.73 2.39 50.09
N PRO A 460 29.03 3.23 51.11
CA PRO A 460 30.39 3.67 51.39
C PRO A 460 31.19 2.54 52.03
N LEU A 461 32.09 1.94 51.25
CA LEU A 461 32.94 0.84 51.69
C LEU A 461 34.23 1.33 52.39
N GLY A 462 34.75 2.48 51.98
CA GLY A 462 35.99 3.03 52.53
C GLY A 462 36.54 4.22 51.74
N ILE A 463 37.82 4.51 51.96
CA ILE A 463 38.53 5.64 51.33
C ILE A 463 39.93 5.17 50.92
N ILE A 464 40.36 5.55 49.72
CA ILE A 464 41.74 5.40 49.27
C ILE A 464 42.43 6.76 49.38
N GLY A 465 43.57 6.80 50.05
CA GLY A 465 44.41 7.98 50.16
C GLY A 465 45.59 7.92 49.20
N PHE A 466 45.74 8.95 48.37
CA PHE A 466 46.94 9.15 47.56
C PHE A 466 47.71 10.35 48.07
N HIS A 467 49.02 10.24 48.21
CA HIS A 467 49.89 11.28 48.75
C HIS A 467 51.06 11.52 47.80
N ARG A 468 51.40 12.79 47.54
CA ARG A 468 52.58 13.16 46.75
C ARG A 468 53.31 14.39 47.32
N PRO A 469 54.63 14.51 47.13
CA PRO A 469 55.40 15.67 47.59
C PRO A 469 54.90 16.98 46.98
N ILE A 470 55.02 18.10 47.71
CA ILE A 470 54.57 19.41 47.21
C ILE A 470 55.31 19.87 45.93
N GLY A 471 56.53 19.37 45.70
CA GLY A 471 57.33 19.68 44.50
C GLY A 471 56.72 19.16 43.19
N GLU A 472 55.79 18.20 43.27
CA GLU A 472 55.09 17.63 42.11
C GLU A 472 53.77 18.37 41.77
N GLY A 473 53.45 19.44 42.52
CA GLY A 473 52.27 20.27 42.32
C GLY A 473 50.95 19.62 42.76
N PRO A 474 49.78 20.28 42.58
CA PRO A 474 48.47 19.77 43.00
C PRO A 474 47.87 18.79 41.99
N TRP A 475 47.05 17.85 42.49
CA TRP A 475 46.32 16.86 41.67
C TRP A 475 45.49 17.53 40.57
N GLN A 476 45.76 17.15 39.32
CA GLN A 476 45.09 17.70 38.14
C GLN A 476 43.78 16.95 37.84
N GLN A 477 42.88 17.58 37.09
CA GLN A 477 41.57 17.00 36.77
C GLN A 477 41.69 15.69 35.98
N ASP A 478 42.62 15.61 35.03
CA ASP A 478 42.85 14.41 34.23
C ASP A 478 43.38 13.24 35.09
N GLU A 479 44.25 13.54 36.06
CA GLU A 479 44.76 12.56 37.03
C GLU A 479 43.64 12.06 37.94
N MET A 480 42.82 12.98 38.47
CA MET A 480 41.66 12.63 39.30
C MET A 480 40.65 11.78 38.52
N SER A 481 40.41 12.07 37.24
CA SER A 481 39.53 11.25 36.40
C SER A 481 40.05 9.83 36.18
N THR A 482 41.37 9.68 36.07
CA THR A 482 42.04 8.39 35.93
C THR A 482 41.93 7.59 37.23
N VAL A 483 42.20 8.24 38.36
CA VAL A 483 42.07 7.64 39.69
C VAL A 483 40.63 7.22 39.97
N GLN A 484 39.64 8.02 39.56
CA GLN A 484 38.22 7.64 39.64
C GLN A 484 37.93 6.38 38.84
N ALA A 485 38.35 6.31 37.57
CA ALA A 485 38.11 5.15 36.71
C ALA A 485 38.77 3.86 37.26
N ILE A 486 39.98 3.99 37.83
CA ILE A 486 40.67 2.88 38.49
C ILE A 486 39.90 2.45 39.74
N THR A 487 39.46 3.41 40.56
CA THR A 487 38.72 3.15 41.79
C THR A 487 37.38 2.47 41.50
N ASP A 488 36.64 2.93 40.50
CA ASP A 488 35.39 2.30 40.06
C ASP A 488 35.62 0.84 39.64
N ARG A 489 36.73 0.55 38.94
CA ARG A 489 37.10 -0.83 38.56
C ARG A 489 37.53 -1.68 39.75
N LEU A 490 38.24 -1.10 40.71
CA LEU A 490 38.66 -1.77 41.95
C LEU A 490 37.44 -2.16 42.78
N VAL A 491 36.49 -1.25 42.99
CA VAL A 491 35.24 -1.50 43.72
C VAL A 491 34.51 -2.73 43.18
N LEU A 492 34.35 -2.83 41.86
CA LEU A 492 33.73 -3.99 41.21
C LEU A 492 34.54 -5.27 41.38
N THR A 493 35.86 -5.17 41.37
CA THR A 493 36.76 -6.31 41.53
C THR A 493 36.70 -6.85 42.96
N ILE A 494 36.69 -5.98 43.97
CA ILE A 494 36.57 -6.38 45.37
C ILE A 494 35.19 -7.02 45.63
N GLU A 495 34.11 -6.49 45.04
CA GLU A 495 32.79 -7.13 45.11
C GLU A 495 32.81 -8.55 44.52
N ASN A 496 33.46 -8.75 43.36
CA ASN A 496 33.60 -10.08 42.76
C ASN A 496 34.43 -11.03 43.64
N ILE A 497 35.52 -10.54 44.25
CA ILE A 497 36.36 -11.32 45.16
C ILE A 497 35.54 -11.75 46.38
N ARG A 498 34.82 -10.82 47.01
CA ARG A 498 33.93 -11.09 48.12
C ARG A 498 32.91 -12.19 47.78
N LEU A 499 32.23 -12.07 46.63
CA LEU A 499 31.24 -13.04 46.18
C LEU A 499 31.87 -14.43 45.94
N LEU A 500 33.08 -14.47 45.38
CA LEU A 500 33.84 -15.70 45.19
C LEU A 500 34.19 -16.36 46.53
N GLU A 501 34.70 -15.58 47.49
CA GLU A 501 35.06 -16.07 48.82
C GLU A 501 33.84 -16.58 49.60
N ASP A 502 32.70 -15.86 49.57
CA ASP A 502 31.46 -16.33 50.19
C ASP A 502 30.99 -17.66 49.57
N THR A 503 31.06 -17.77 48.24
CA THR A 503 30.72 -19.01 47.53
C THR A 503 31.63 -20.17 47.95
N GLN A 504 32.94 -19.95 48.03
CA GLN A 504 33.90 -20.96 48.49
C GLN A 504 33.66 -21.38 49.93
N ARG A 505 33.37 -20.43 50.82
CA ARG A 505 33.08 -20.69 52.23
C ARG A 505 31.83 -21.55 52.40
N ARG A 506 30.76 -21.25 51.65
CA ARG A 506 29.53 -22.06 51.62
C ARG A 506 29.80 -23.48 51.14
N ALA A 507 30.52 -23.63 50.04
CA ALA A 507 30.88 -24.94 49.50
C ALA A 507 31.73 -25.78 50.48
N ALA A 508 32.69 -25.15 51.17
CA ALA A 508 33.50 -25.81 52.19
C ALA A 508 32.66 -26.31 53.37
N LYS A 509 31.71 -25.49 53.85
CA LYS A 509 30.78 -25.86 54.93
C LYS A 509 29.88 -27.03 54.52
N GLU A 510 29.35 -27.02 53.31
CA GLU A 510 28.50 -28.10 52.79
C GLU A 510 29.28 -29.41 52.63
N ARG A 511 30.51 -29.34 52.14
CA ARG A 511 31.42 -30.51 52.05
C ARG A 511 31.68 -31.11 53.43
N LEU A 512 32.01 -30.29 54.42
CA LEU A 512 32.24 -30.74 55.80
C LEU A 512 30.99 -31.39 56.40
N THR A 513 29.82 -30.78 56.18
CA THR A 513 28.54 -31.31 56.65
C THR A 513 28.23 -32.68 56.01
N SER A 514 28.48 -32.80 54.71
CA SER A 514 28.34 -34.05 53.96
C SER A 514 29.30 -35.13 54.47
N GLU A 515 30.55 -34.77 54.76
CA GLU A 515 31.56 -35.69 55.30
C GLU A 515 31.20 -36.18 56.69
N ILE A 516 30.76 -35.30 57.59
CA ILE A 516 30.28 -35.67 58.93
C ILE A 516 29.08 -36.62 58.82
N THR A 517 28.12 -36.31 57.94
CA THR A 517 26.93 -37.15 57.73
C THR A 517 27.31 -38.53 57.18
N ALA A 518 28.28 -38.60 56.26
CA ALA A 518 28.79 -39.85 55.73
C ALA A 518 29.45 -40.70 56.82
N ARG A 519 30.32 -40.11 57.65
CA ARG A 519 30.97 -40.80 58.79
C ARG A 519 29.96 -41.25 59.86
N MET A 520 28.93 -40.45 60.13
CA MET A 520 27.85 -40.83 61.03
C MET A 520 27.08 -42.05 60.50
N ARG A 521 26.75 -42.10 59.20
CA ARG A 521 26.12 -43.29 58.58
C ARG A 521 27.02 -44.51 58.64
N GLU A 522 28.32 -44.35 58.47
CA GLU A 522 29.32 -45.43 58.57
C GLU A 522 29.40 -46.02 59.99
N THR A 523 29.24 -45.18 61.03
CA THR A 523 29.26 -45.63 62.43
C THR A 523 27.92 -46.21 62.89
N LEU A 524 26.81 -45.75 62.30
CA LEU A 524 25.43 -46.20 62.58
C LEU A 524 25.00 -47.41 61.73
N ASP A 525 25.90 -48.02 60.97
CA ASP A 525 25.60 -49.21 60.21
C ASP A 525 25.36 -50.41 61.15
N MET A 526 24.06 -50.66 61.41
CA MET A 526 23.55 -51.70 62.30
C MET A 526 24.13 -53.08 61.96
N ASP A 527 24.40 -53.36 60.68
CA ASP A 527 24.99 -54.63 60.25
C ASP A 527 26.43 -54.79 60.74
N THR A 528 27.24 -53.72 60.68
CA THR A 528 28.63 -53.73 61.16
C THR A 528 28.71 -53.85 62.68
N VAL A 529 27.81 -53.17 63.41
CA VAL A 529 27.69 -53.28 64.87
C VAL A 529 27.24 -54.68 65.29
N LEU A 530 26.24 -55.26 64.60
CA LEU A 530 25.73 -56.60 64.90
C LEU A 530 26.72 -57.70 64.55
N GLN A 531 27.41 -57.62 63.41
CA GLN A 531 28.49 -58.56 63.07
C GLN A 531 29.62 -58.51 64.09
N THR A 532 30.00 -57.32 64.55
CA THR A 532 31.06 -57.16 65.55
C THR A 532 30.61 -57.71 66.92
N ALA A 533 29.39 -57.42 67.35
CA ALA A 533 28.83 -57.99 68.58
C ALA A 533 28.73 -59.51 68.52
N ILE A 534 28.26 -60.10 67.41
CA ILE A 534 28.19 -61.56 67.21
C ILE A 534 29.59 -62.18 67.27
N ARG A 535 30.58 -61.55 66.64
CA ARG A 535 31.97 -62.02 66.62
C ARG A 535 32.61 -61.99 68.01
N GLU A 536 32.44 -60.91 68.76
CA GLU A 536 32.96 -60.77 70.13
C GLU A 536 32.28 -61.73 71.12
N ILE A 537 30.94 -61.85 71.05
CA ILE A 537 30.17 -62.80 71.86
C ILE A 537 30.59 -64.24 71.54
N GLY A 538 30.77 -64.57 70.25
CA GLY A 538 31.22 -65.89 69.81
C GLY A 538 32.63 -66.24 70.27
N GLY A 539 33.56 -65.28 70.21
CA GLY A 539 34.94 -65.47 70.68
C GLY A 539 35.06 -65.60 72.19
N THR A 540 34.25 -64.85 72.95
CA THR A 540 34.30 -64.88 74.43
C THR A 540 33.68 -66.15 75.00
N LEU A 541 32.69 -66.74 74.31
CA LEU A 541 31.96 -67.92 74.76
C LEU A 541 32.40 -69.22 74.05
N ASP A 542 33.42 -69.16 73.19
CA ASP A 542 33.95 -70.29 72.38
C ASP A 542 32.87 -71.01 71.53
N ILE A 543 31.95 -70.25 70.93
CA ILE A 543 30.81 -70.78 70.15
C ILE A 543 31.11 -70.64 68.65
N SER A 544 31.21 -71.76 67.93
CA SER A 544 31.67 -71.78 66.54
C SER A 544 30.63 -71.33 65.49
N ARG A 545 29.34 -71.27 65.83
CA ARG A 545 28.25 -70.91 64.90
C ARG A 545 27.16 -70.13 65.60
N ILE A 546 27.05 -68.85 65.29
CA ILE A 546 25.98 -67.97 65.78
C ILE A 546 25.21 -67.44 64.58
N LYS A 547 23.88 -67.53 64.62
CA LYS A 547 22.97 -67.00 63.59
C LYS A 547 22.03 -66.00 64.25
N LEU A 548 22.20 -64.72 63.95
CA LEU A 548 21.28 -63.66 64.36
C LEU A 548 20.21 -63.47 63.29
N ARG A 549 18.94 -63.38 63.70
CA ARG A 549 17.81 -63.03 62.81
C ARG A 549 16.99 -61.95 63.51
N MET A 550 16.95 -60.74 62.94
CA MET A 550 16.09 -59.67 63.43
C MET A 550 14.78 -59.65 62.61
N SER A 551 13.65 -59.43 63.27
CA SER A 551 12.32 -59.36 62.66
C SER A 551 11.72 -57.98 62.96
N SER A 552 11.23 -57.27 61.95
CA SER A 552 10.45 -56.04 62.12
C SER A 552 8.96 -56.37 61.99
N ASP A 553 8.22 -56.01 63.04
CA ASP A 553 6.77 -56.00 63.22
C ASP A 553 6.02 -57.21 63.81
N THR A 554 5.13 -56.81 64.73
CA THR A 554 4.13 -57.57 65.47
C THR A 554 2.86 -57.82 64.65
N HIS A 555 2.21 -58.96 64.94
CA HIS A 555 0.97 -59.54 64.38
C HIS A 555 1.11 -60.22 63.01
N GLU A 556 0.71 -61.48 62.79
CA GLU A 556 -0.08 -62.44 63.57
C GLU A 556 0.22 -63.87 63.03
N PRO A 557 0.13 -64.94 63.84
CA PRO A 557 0.45 -66.28 63.40
C PRO A 557 -0.70 -66.97 62.65
N THR A 558 -0.33 -67.99 61.86
CA THR A 558 -1.05 -69.21 61.41
C THR A 558 -1.41 -69.31 59.92
N PRO A 559 -1.61 -70.54 59.36
CA PRO A 559 -1.37 -71.88 59.92
C PRO A 559 -0.46 -72.79 59.05
N GLU A 560 0.04 -73.83 59.73
CA GLU A 560 0.41 -75.19 59.27
C GLU A 560 0.75 -75.44 57.79
N ARG A 561 1.98 -75.95 57.56
CA ARG A 561 2.23 -77.39 57.37
C ARG A 561 3.70 -77.75 57.48
#